data_AF-A0A9E2C8U7-F1
#
_entry.id   AF-A0A9E2C8U7-F1
#
_cell.length_a   1.000
_cell.length_b   1.000
_cell.length_c   1.000
_cell.angle_alpha   90.00
_cell.angle_beta   90.00
_cell.angle_gamma   90.00
#
_symmetry.space_group_name_H-M   'P 1'
#
loop_
_entity.id
_entity.type
_entity.pdbx_description
1 polymer ?
#
loop_
_entity_poly.entity_id
_entity_poly.type
_entity_poly.pdbx_seq_one_letter_code
_entity_poly.pdbx_strand_id
1 'polypeptide(L)'
;MCHRFRAAAVALGVLSGLSGPAGAATAERTDATRAAGNTRLTGVWSWTDMQQCTESYEYRADGSGQVSSGDERTDVRYTLSPEPQEGDFFRLDVTIQHNSGGKDCLGESGDDAGETYTVFVTFQPDENTHLVCYQPDFTRCFGPLRRQPPGAH
;
A
#
# COMPACT_ATOMS: atom_id res chain seq x y z
N MET A 1 -4.25 -2.81 11.93
CA MET A 1 -4.20 -1.35 12.18
C MET A 1 -3.37 -0.62 11.11
N CYS A 2 -3.96 -0.25 9.98
CA CYS A 2 -3.49 0.93 9.27
C CYS A 2 -3.78 2.09 10.22
N HIS A 3 -2.73 2.60 10.88
CA HIS A 3 -2.89 3.49 12.02
C HIS A 3 -3.73 4.70 11.63
N ARG A 4 -4.96 4.73 12.15
CA ARG A 4 -6.06 5.66 11.86
C ARG A 4 -5.58 7.10 11.69
N PHE A 5 -5.56 7.59 10.46
CA PHE A 5 -5.44 9.01 10.16
C PHE A 5 -6.84 9.60 9.97
N ARG A 6 -7.37 10.25 11.02
CA ARG A 6 -8.57 11.09 10.88
C ARG A 6 -8.18 12.44 10.29
N ALA A 7 -8.37 12.63 8.99
CA ALA A 7 -8.39 13.95 8.37
C ALA A 7 -9.84 14.41 8.18
N ALA A 8 -10.22 15.50 8.84
CA ALA A 8 -11.53 16.14 8.66
C ALA A 8 -11.50 17.03 7.41
N ALA A 9 -12.25 16.67 6.37
CA ALA A 9 -12.43 17.52 5.20
C ALA A 9 -13.69 18.39 5.36
N VAL A 10 -13.50 19.70 5.37
CA VAL A 10 -14.57 20.70 5.21
C VAL A 10 -14.75 20.94 3.72
N ALA A 11 -15.97 20.82 3.20
CA ALA A 11 -16.29 21.19 1.83
C ALA A 11 -17.48 22.16 1.79
N LEU A 12 -17.23 23.39 1.34
CA LEU A 12 -18.24 24.35 0.89
C LEU A 12 -18.45 24.21 -0.63
N GLY A 13 -19.71 24.04 -1.05
CA GLY A 13 -20.37 24.98 -1.96
C GLY A 13 -20.33 24.80 -3.49
N VAL A 14 -21.52 24.43 -4.03
CA VAL A 14 -22.29 25.05 -5.16
C VAL A 14 -21.89 24.87 -6.66
N LEU A 15 -22.70 24.03 -7.34
CA LEU A 15 -23.45 24.10 -8.63
C LEU A 15 -22.89 24.65 -9.98
N SER A 16 -23.21 23.82 -11.01
CA SER A 16 -23.72 24.11 -12.39
C SER A 16 -22.78 24.25 -13.60
N GLY A 17 -22.93 23.33 -14.57
CA GLY A 17 -23.23 23.70 -15.97
C GLY A 17 -22.36 23.14 -17.12
N LEU A 18 -23.03 22.39 -18.01
CA LEU A 18 -22.88 22.27 -19.48
C LEU A 18 -21.89 21.28 -20.13
N SER A 19 -22.49 20.49 -21.03
CA SER A 19 -21.99 19.37 -21.83
C SER A 19 -21.12 19.77 -23.03
N GLY A 20 -20.17 18.89 -23.37
CA GLY A 20 -19.58 18.77 -24.71
C GLY A 20 -18.85 17.42 -24.86
N PRO A 21 -19.09 16.62 -25.91
CA PRO A 21 -18.34 15.40 -26.16
C PRO A 21 -17.26 15.62 -27.23
N ALA A 22 -16.00 15.36 -26.90
CA ALA A 22 -14.95 15.09 -27.90
C ALA A 22 -13.68 14.56 -27.21
N GLY A 23 -13.18 13.41 -27.67
CA GLY A 23 -11.80 12.96 -27.44
C GLY A 23 -11.63 11.71 -26.58
N ALA A 24 -12.16 10.57 -27.02
CA ALA A 24 -11.70 9.27 -26.54
C ALA A 24 -10.39 8.91 -27.24
N ALA A 25 -9.25 9.16 -26.58
CA ALA A 25 -7.96 8.46 -26.78
C ALA A 25 -6.88 9.06 -25.87
N THR A 26 -6.85 8.69 -24.58
CA THR A 26 -5.65 8.73 -23.71
C THR A 26 -5.92 7.99 -22.39
N ALA A 27 -6.41 6.74 -22.45
CA ALA A 27 -6.49 5.91 -21.23
C ALA A 27 -5.26 5.01 -21.02
N GLU A 28 -4.55 4.63 -22.11
CA GLU A 28 -3.48 3.61 -22.03
C GLU A 28 -2.14 4.12 -21.49
N ARG A 29 -1.83 5.42 -21.60
CA ARG A 29 -0.53 5.96 -21.13
C ARG A 29 -0.44 5.99 -19.59
N THR A 30 -1.59 6.07 -18.91
CA THR A 30 -1.68 6.04 -17.45
C THR A 30 -1.42 4.65 -16.91
N ASP A 31 -1.85 3.61 -17.63
CA ASP A 31 -1.64 2.21 -17.24
C ASP A 31 -0.16 1.81 -17.40
N ALA A 32 0.48 2.16 -18.52
CA ALA A 32 1.88 1.83 -18.76
C ALA A 32 2.84 2.51 -17.75
N THR A 33 2.54 3.75 -17.33
CA THR A 33 3.34 4.46 -16.32
C THR A 33 3.08 3.91 -14.91
N ARG A 34 1.82 3.56 -14.59
CA ARG A 34 1.47 2.87 -13.33
C ARG A 34 2.12 1.48 -13.24
N ALA A 35 2.21 0.78 -14.38
CA ALA A 35 2.85 -0.53 -14.51
C ALA A 35 4.39 -0.48 -14.49
N ALA A 36 5.02 0.68 -14.72
CA ALA A 36 6.48 0.79 -14.67
C ALA A 36 7.00 1.03 -13.24
N GLY A 37 6.32 1.87 -12.44
CA GLY A 37 6.71 2.17 -11.06
C GLY A 37 6.46 1.04 -10.05
N ASN A 38 5.58 0.09 -10.39
CA ASN A 38 5.14 -0.96 -9.46
C ASN A 38 6.00 -2.23 -9.44
N THR A 39 6.94 -2.37 -10.39
CA THR A 39 7.70 -3.62 -10.58
C THR A 39 8.60 -3.96 -9.39
N ARG A 40 9.15 -2.95 -8.72
CA ARG A 40 10.06 -3.12 -7.57
C ARG A 40 9.37 -3.75 -6.35
N LEU A 41 8.15 -3.31 -6.05
CA LEU A 41 7.38 -3.80 -4.91
C LEU A 41 6.54 -5.05 -5.24
N THR A 42 6.24 -5.29 -6.52
CA THR A 42 5.50 -6.47 -6.97
C THR A 42 6.14 -7.76 -6.46
N GLY A 43 5.34 -8.67 -5.90
CA GLY A 43 5.76 -9.93 -5.31
C GLY A 43 5.12 -10.17 -3.94
N VAL A 44 5.48 -11.30 -3.33
CA VAL A 44 5.09 -11.65 -1.95
C VAL A 44 6.22 -11.30 -1.01
N TRP A 45 5.87 -10.69 0.11
CA TRP A 45 6.79 -10.27 1.16
C TRP A 45 6.28 -10.74 2.50
N SER A 46 7.19 -11.10 3.41
CA SER A 46 6.80 -11.45 4.77
C SER A 46 7.77 -10.92 5.81
N TRP A 47 7.25 -10.66 6.99
CA TRP A 47 8.02 -10.32 8.18
C TRP A 47 7.36 -10.98 9.38
N THR A 48 8.18 -11.45 10.32
CA THR A 48 7.71 -12.00 11.58
C THR A 48 8.19 -11.09 12.69
N ASP A 49 7.26 -10.61 13.50
CA ASP A 49 7.55 -9.70 14.60
C ASP A 49 8.17 -10.44 15.81
N MET A 50 8.49 -9.69 16.86
CA MET A 50 9.06 -10.26 18.08
C MET A 50 8.08 -11.16 18.84
N GLN A 51 6.77 -11.04 18.59
CA GLN A 51 5.72 -11.87 19.19
C GLN A 51 5.44 -13.14 18.36
N GLN A 52 6.26 -13.41 17.34
CA GLN A 52 6.11 -14.55 16.43
C GLN A 52 4.84 -14.48 15.57
N CYS A 53 4.27 -13.29 15.39
CA CYS A 53 3.20 -13.08 14.43
C CYS A 53 3.81 -12.72 13.07
N THR A 54 3.36 -13.41 12.02
CA THR A 54 3.83 -13.15 10.65
C THR A 54 2.82 -12.27 9.93
N GLU A 55 3.31 -11.15 9.42
CA GLU A 55 2.62 -10.35 8.43
C GLU A 55 3.11 -10.71 7.03
N SER A 56 2.19 -10.80 6.07
CA SER A 56 2.51 -11.03 4.67
C SER A 56 1.79 -10.05 3.76
N TYR A 57 2.46 -9.68 2.67
CA TYR A 57 2.00 -8.69 1.71
C TYR A 57 2.22 -9.24 0.32
N GLU A 58 1.15 -9.42 -0.44
CA GLU A 58 1.20 -9.67 -1.87
C GLU A 58 0.90 -8.36 -2.61
N TYR A 59 1.84 -7.91 -3.43
CA TYR A 59 1.66 -6.78 -4.32
C TYR A 59 1.66 -7.29 -5.76
N ARG A 60 0.58 -7.03 -6.50
CA ARG A 60 0.42 -7.47 -7.90
C ARG A 60 0.71 -6.33 -8.87
N ALA A 61 1.12 -6.68 -10.08
CA ALA A 61 1.51 -5.72 -11.12
C ALA A 61 0.35 -4.86 -11.67
N ASP A 62 -0.90 -5.16 -11.33
CA ASP A 62 -2.07 -4.31 -11.66
C ASP A 62 -2.37 -3.26 -10.58
N GLY A 63 -1.55 -3.21 -9.52
CA GLY A 63 -1.74 -2.34 -8.36
C GLY A 63 -2.78 -2.87 -7.37
N SER A 64 -3.23 -4.12 -7.46
CA SER A 64 -3.99 -4.79 -6.41
C SER A 64 -3.04 -5.53 -5.47
N GLY A 65 -3.49 -5.81 -4.25
CA GLY A 65 -2.70 -6.58 -3.30
C GLY A 65 -3.53 -7.22 -2.21
N GLN A 66 -2.88 -8.06 -1.43
CA GLN A 66 -3.43 -8.68 -0.23
C GLN A 66 -2.47 -8.53 0.93
N VAL A 67 -3.01 -8.30 2.11
CA VAL A 67 -2.28 -8.26 3.37
C VAL A 67 -2.87 -9.30 4.31
N SER A 68 -2.01 -10.08 4.96
CA SER A 68 -2.39 -10.91 6.10
C SER A 68 -1.63 -10.46 7.33
N SER A 69 -2.34 -10.22 8.43
CA SER A 69 -1.75 -9.92 9.74
C SER A 69 -2.52 -10.70 10.79
N GLY A 70 -1.90 -11.67 11.45
CA GLY A 70 -2.62 -12.59 12.34
C GLY A 70 -3.80 -13.29 11.64
N ASP A 71 -5.01 -13.07 12.16
CA ASP A 71 -6.27 -13.56 11.58
C ASP A 71 -6.90 -12.57 10.58
N GLU A 72 -6.38 -11.34 10.50
CA GLU A 72 -6.84 -10.32 9.56
C GLU A 72 -6.40 -10.65 8.13
N ARG A 73 -7.34 -10.54 7.19
CA ARG A 73 -7.12 -10.60 5.73
C ARG A 73 -7.70 -9.35 5.08
N THR A 74 -6.87 -8.67 4.29
CA THR A 74 -7.19 -7.35 3.74
C THR A 74 -6.85 -7.31 2.25
N ASP A 75 -7.81 -6.98 1.41
CA ASP A 75 -7.58 -6.70 -0.02
C ASP A 75 -7.35 -5.20 -0.20
N VAL A 76 -6.34 -4.82 -0.99
CA VAL A 76 -5.95 -3.42 -1.17
C VAL A 76 -5.75 -3.04 -2.63
N ARG A 77 -5.85 -1.74 -2.92
CA ARG A 77 -5.21 -1.11 -4.07
C ARG A 77 -4.03 -0.30 -3.59
N TYR A 78 -2.97 -0.27 -4.37
CA TYR A 78 -1.77 0.46 -4.01
C TYR A 78 -1.16 1.21 -5.20
N THR A 79 -0.38 2.24 -4.91
CA THR A 79 0.46 2.96 -5.88
C THR A 79 1.78 3.32 -5.22
N LEU A 80 2.88 2.84 -5.80
CA LEU A 80 4.24 3.22 -5.43
C LEU A 80 4.71 4.39 -6.29
N SER A 81 5.39 5.37 -5.72
CA SER A 81 6.06 6.41 -6.49
C SER A 81 7.12 5.80 -7.42
N PRO A 82 7.27 6.30 -8.66
CA PRO A 82 8.25 5.74 -9.60
C PRO A 82 9.70 6.03 -9.19
N GLU A 83 9.91 7.06 -8.37
CA GLU A 83 11.20 7.50 -7.84
C GLU A 83 11.08 7.78 -6.33
N PRO A 84 12.18 7.73 -5.56
CA PRO A 84 12.18 8.20 -4.18
C PRO A 84 11.68 9.65 -4.08
N GLN A 85 10.90 9.95 -3.06
CA GLN A 85 10.36 11.29 -2.84
C GLN A 85 11.16 12.08 -1.80
N GLU A 86 11.82 11.39 -0.88
CA GLU A 86 12.70 11.98 0.14
C GLU A 86 13.81 10.99 0.49
N GLY A 87 15.07 11.37 0.26
CA GLY A 87 16.19 10.41 0.37
C GLY A 87 15.96 9.15 -0.47
N ASP A 88 16.06 7.98 0.15
CA ASP A 88 15.80 6.66 -0.46
C ASP A 88 14.38 6.14 -0.19
N PHE A 89 13.46 7.01 0.26
CA PHE A 89 12.09 6.63 0.61
C PHE A 89 11.13 6.83 -0.58
N PHE A 90 10.52 5.73 -1.00
CA PHE A 90 9.44 5.72 -1.98
C PHE A 90 8.10 5.89 -1.27
N ARG A 91 7.21 6.73 -1.81
CA ARG A 91 5.86 6.90 -1.27
C ARG A 91 4.97 5.76 -1.73
N LEU A 92 4.27 5.12 -0.81
CA LEU A 92 3.29 4.07 -1.07
C LEU A 92 1.92 4.51 -0.56
N ASP A 93 1.01 4.77 -1.48
CA ASP A 93 -0.39 5.02 -1.18
C ASP A 93 -1.17 3.71 -1.24
N VAL A 94 -2.02 3.47 -0.24
CA VAL A 94 -2.82 2.24 -0.14
C VAL A 94 -4.26 2.58 0.20
N THR A 95 -5.20 1.97 -0.51
CA THR A 95 -6.63 2.01 -0.23
C THR A 95 -7.12 0.60 0.10
N ILE A 96 -7.81 0.45 1.22
CA ILE A 96 -8.40 -0.82 1.65
C ILE A 96 -9.71 -1.04 0.90
N GLN A 97 -9.79 -2.15 0.16
CA GLN A 97 -11.00 -2.52 -0.59
C GLN A 97 -11.91 -3.41 0.23
N HIS A 98 -11.33 -4.32 1.02
CA HIS A 98 -12.04 -5.21 1.92
C HIS A 98 -11.15 -5.55 3.11
N ASN A 99 -11.74 -5.66 4.29
CA ASN A 99 -11.07 -6.13 5.49
C ASN A 99 -11.98 -7.16 6.19
N SER A 100 -11.42 -8.31 6.54
CA SER A 100 -12.12 -9.40 7.23
C SER A 100 -12.66 -9.07 8.63
N GLY A 101 -12.14 -8.04 9.32
CA GLY A 101 -12.44 -7.79 10.73
C GLY A 101 -11.68 -8.70 11.72
N GLY A 102 -10.80 -9.58 11.22
CA GLY A 102 -9.99 -10.48 12.02
C GLY A 102 -9.01 -9.74 12.94
N LYS A 103 -8.47 -10.46 13.92
CA LYS A 103 -7.49 -9.91 14.86
C LYS A 103 -6.12 -9.80 14.20
N ASP A 104 -5.53 -8.60 14.17
CA ASP A 104 -4.22 -8.35 13.60
C ASP A 104 -3.07 -8.82 14.52
N CYS A 105 -1.82 -8.71 14.05
CA CYS A 105 -0.64 -9.10 14.84
C CYS A 105 -0.44 -8.28 16.12
N LEU A 106 -1.06 -7.10 16.23
CA LEU A 106 -1.04 -6.28 17.44
C LEU A 106 -2.19 -6.61 18.39
N GLY A 107 -3.11 -7.46 17.93
CA GLY A 107 -4.26 -7.93 18.68
C GLY A 107 -5.50 -7.05 18.54
N GLU A 108 -5.52 -6.13 17.59
CA GLU A 108 -6.65 -5.27 17.30
C GLU A 108 -7.57 -5.93 16.27
N SER A 109 -8.88 -5.67 16.36
CA SER A 109 -9.87 -6.15 15.39
C SER A 109 -10.70 -4.97 14.88
N GLY A 110 -10.96 -4.92 13.58
CA GLY A 110 -11.75 -3.86 12.98
C GLY A 110 -11.94 -4.04 11.48
N ASP A 111 -12.99 -3.44 10.94
CA ASP A 111 -13.20 -3.34 9.49
C ASP A 111 -12.90 -1.90 9.05
N ASP A 112 -11.75 -1.74 8.40
CA ASP A 112 -11.26 -0.46 7.88
C ASP A 112 -11.47 -0.34 6.36
N ALA A 113 -12.43 -1.07 5.78
CA ALA A 113 -12.74 -0.96 4.34
C ALA A 113 -13.09 0.48 3.92
N GLY A 114 -12.49 0.92 2.81
CA GLY A 114 -12.59 2.27 2.28
C GLY A 114 -11.57 3.26 2.84
N GLU A 115 -10.83 2.92 3.91
CA GLU A 115 -9.76 3.79 4.40
C GLU A 115 -8.59 3.85 3.39
N THR A 116 -7.93 5.02 3.36
CA THR A 116 -6.72 5.25 2.57
C THR A 116 -5.63 5.82 3.46
N TYR A 117 -4.40 5.33 3.27
CA TYR A 117 -3.24 5.76 4.03
C TYR A 117 -1.99 5.80 3.15
N THR A 118 -0.98 6.52 3.62
CA THR A 118 0.33 6.63 2.99
C THR A 118 1.40 6.10 3.94
N VAL A 119 2.31 5.31 3.42
CA VAL A 119 3.56 4.89 4.09
C VAL A 119 4.74 5.11 3.14
N PHE A 120 5.94 4.93 3.65
CA PHE A 120 7.18 5.11 2.92
C PHE A 120 7.99 3.82 2.94
N VAL A 121 8.41 3.37 1.76
CA VAL A 121 9.18 2.14 1.56
C VAL A 121 10.61 2.50 1.25
N THR A 122 11.57 1.89 1.94
CA THR A 122 12.99 1.97 1.59
C THR A 122 13.55 0.57 1.39
N PHE A 123 14.16 0.35 0.23
CA PHE A 123 14.69 -0.94 -0.19
C PHE A 123 16.16 -1.07 0.21
N GLN A 124 16.57 -2.25 0.66
CA GLN A 124 17.98 -2.55 0.81
C GLN A 124 18.65 -2.73 -0.56
N PRO A 125 19.98 -2.62 -0.66
CA PRO A 125 20.71 -2.73 -1.93
C PRO A 125 20.47 -4.03 -2.71
N ASP A 126 20.08 -5.12 -2.03
CA ASP A 126 19.76 -6.40 -2.67
C ASP A 126 18.34 -6.48 -3.26
N GLU A 127 17.50 -5.47 -3.01
CA GLU A 127 16.09 -5.37 -3.41
C GLU A 127 15.20 -6.56 -2.99
N ASN A 128 15.70 -7.42 -2.11
CA ASN A 128 15.03 -8.59 -1.56
C ASN A 128 14.54 -8.34 -0.14
N THR A 129 14.90 -7.18 0.43
CA THR A 129 14.36 -6.71 1.70
C THR A 129 14.00 -5.24 1.65
N HIS A 130 12.98 -4.85 2.42
CA HIS A 130 12.61 -3.45 2.59
C HIS A 130 12.06 -3.17 3.98
N LEU A 131 12.10 -1.90 4.39
CA LEU A 131 11.38 -1.39 5.54
C LEU A 131 10.17 -0.59 5.09
N VAL A 132 9.13 -0.59 5.92
CA VAL A 132 7.97 0.28 5.76
C VAL A 132 7.92 1.24 6.94
N CYS A 133 7.84 2.53 6.66
CA CYS A 133 7.90 3.61 7.63
C CYS A 133 6.67 4.53 7.51
N TYR A 134 6.23 5.10 8.64
CA TYR A 134 5.08 6.01 8.66
C TYR A 134 5.42 7.42 8.15
N GLN A 135 6.71 7.76 8.18
CA GLN A 135 7.31 9.00 7.69
C GLN A 135 8.56 8.62 6.87
N PRO A 136 9.09 9.50 6.01
CA PRO A 136 10.31 9.25 5.24
C PRO A 136 11.58 9.37 6.11
N ASP A 137 11.56 8.71 7.27
CA ASP A 137 12.64 8.63 8.24
C ASP A 137 12.58 7.26 8.96
N PHE A 138 13.59 6.98 9.79
CA PHE A 138 13.71 5.69 10.49
C PHE A 138 13.12 5.66 11.91
N THR A 139 12.37 6.69 12.31
CA THR A 139 11.85 6.83 13.68
C THR A 139 10.74 5.82 13.97
N ARG A 140 9.88 5.57 12.97
CA ARG A 140 8.74 4.66 13.11
C ARG A 140 8.61 3.80 11.86
N CYS A 141 9.24 2.63 11.93
CA CYS A 141 9.24 1.64 10.85
C CYS A 141 8.96 0.23 11.39
N PHE A 142 8.58 -0.67 10.49
CA PHE A 142 8.51 -2.10 10.74
C PHE A 142 9.17 -2.89 9.61
N GLY A 143 9.43 -4.18 9.86
CA GLY A 143 10.24 -5.03 9.01
C GLY A 143 11.58 -5.43 9.64
N PRO A 144 12.57 -5.88 8.83
CA PRO A 144 12.55 -5.90 7.36
C PRO A 144 11.60 -6.97 6.82
N LEU A 145 10.80 -6.58 5.82
CA LEU A 145 10.05 -7.53 5.01
C LEU A 145 11.01 -8.19 4.03
N ARG A 146 10.93 -9.52 3.92
CA ARG A 146 11.75 -10.32 3.01
C ARG A 146 10.89 -10.82 1.86
N ARG A 147 11.38 -10.67 0.64
CA ARG A 147 10.75 -11.22 -0.56
C ARG A 147 10.69 -12.74 -0.44
N GLN A 148 9.51 -13.29 -0.72
CA GLN A 148 9.29 -14.73 -0.74
C GLN A 148 9.51 -15.30 -2.14
N PRO A 149 9.96 -16.56 -2.24
CA PRO A 149 10.00 -17.26 -3.51
C PRO A 149 8.60 -17.33 -4.14
N PRO A 150 8.48 -17.31 -5.49
CA PRO A 150 7.22 -17.57 -6.16
C PRO A 150 6.61 -18.90 -5.69
N GLY A 151 5.32 -18.91 -5.33
CA GLY A 151 4.61 -20.11 -4.90
C GLY A 151 4.79 -20.51 -3.42
N ALA A 152 5.45 -19.68 -2.61
CA ALA A 152 5.42 -19.83 -1.16
C ALA A 152 4.06 -19.37 -0.63
N HIS A 153 3.22 -20.31 -0.22
CA HIS A 153 1.96 -20.10 0.48
C HIS A 153 1.92 -20.97 1.73
#